data_AF-A0A661BYZ6-F1
#
_entry.id   AF-A0A661BYZ6-F1
#
_cell.length_a   1.000
_cell.length_b   1.000
_cell.length_c   1.000
_cell.angle_alpha   90.00
_cell.angle_beta   90.00
_cell.angle_gamma   90.00
#
_symmetry.space_group_name_H-M   'P 1'
#
loop_
_entity.id
_entity.type
_entity.pdbx_description
1 polymer ?
#
loop_
_entity_poly.entity_id
_entity_poly.type
_entity_poly.pdbx_seq_one_letter_code
_entity_poly.pdbx_strand_id
1 'polypeptide(L)'
;MNNEEIMKSISEKNKFIYLTISFVLLLSACSSSEKSVTAEQATVEYDLLYTLPEEKISFKDEVQPILESRCVVCHGCYDAPCQLKLTSPEGIHRGANKKKVYNAERFTADEPTRLFIDAMTTEEWRQKGFKTVLNEGEPNKVRNLEDSVMYRMLRQKRLYPQARTGMLSDEFDVSIDRAQSCPTLEEFDKYAAKHPKGGMPYAMPDLYRKDYTTLVHWLAQGSPMPEDELPSKGAEKQIKQWEGFLNGSSNKEKLVSRYLYEHLFHAHLHFDGTDNREFYRLVRSTTPPGKPVEIIPTRRPYNDPAGSVFYRLVRHQGSIVAKTHVVYELSDKRMQRYQELFIDTEYEVTS
;
A
#
# COMPACT_ATOMS: atom_id res chain seq x y z
N MET A 1 58.13 54.00 22.86
CA MET A 1 56.75 53.47 22.80
C MET A 1 56.69 52.26 23.71
N ASN A 2 55.83 52.30 24.71
CA ASN A 2 55.78 51.33 25.82
C ASN A 2 55.20 49.99 25.37
N ASN A 3 55.77 48.88 25.89
CA ASN A 3 55.31 47.51 25.60
C ASN A 3 53.83 47.25 25.96
N GLU A 4 53.22 48.07 26.81
CA GLU A 4 51.78 48.02 27.14
C GLU A 4 50.85 48.44 25.97
N GLU A 5 51.26 49.41 25.15
CA GLU A 5 50.43 49.86 24.01
C GLU A 5 50.40 48.82 22.89
N ILE A 6 51.51 48.09 22.70
CA ILE A 6 51.62 47.03 21.69
C ILE A 6 50.72 45.84 22.06
N MET A 7 50.69 45.45 23.34
CA MET A 7 49.84 44.36 23.84
C MET A 7 48.34 44.69 23.75
N LYS A 8 47.94 45.94 24.00
CA LYS A 8 46.55 46.40 23.80
C LYS A 8 46.13 46.37 22.33
N SER A 9 46.99 46.83 21.42
CA SER A 9 46.72 46.82 19.97
C SER A 9 46.54 45.40 19.42
N ILE A 10 47.35 44.43 19.89
CA ILE A 10 47.24 43.02 19.49
C ILE A 10 45.95 42.39 20.05
N SER A 11 45.57 42.73 21.29
CA SER A 11 44.32 42.24 21.89
C SER A 11 43.06 42.78 21.20
N GLU A 12 43.06 44.04 20.74
CA GLU A 12 41.92 44.60 20.00
C GLU A 12 41.81 44.04 18.58
N LYS A 13 42.93 43.84 17.88
CA LYS A 13 42.93 43.18 16.57
C LYS A 13 42.42 41.74 16.66
N ASN A 14 42.82 40.99 17.69
CA ASN A 14 42.32 39.64 17.91
C ASN A 14 40.83 39.63 18.26
N LYS A 15 40.34 40.56 19.08
CA LYS A 15 38.89 40.71 19.33
C LYS A 15 38.11 41.00 18.05
N PHE A 16 38.64 41.84 17.16
CA PHE A 16 37.99 42.14 15.88
C PHE A 16 37.97 40.93 14.94
N ILE A 17 39.04 40.13 14.93
CA ILE A 17 39.13 38.87 14.17
C ILE A 17 38.16 37.82 14.71
N TYR A 18 38.08 37.64 16.04
CA TYR A 18 37.13 36.70 16.64
C TYR A 18 35.67 37.15 16.45
N LEU A 19 35.39 38.45 16.50
CA LEU A 19 34.06 39.00 16.26
C LEU A 19 33.64 38.82 14.78
N THR A 20 34.57 39.03 13.84
CA THR A 20 34.29 38.82 12.40
C THR A 20 34.14 37.33 12.06
N ILE A 21 34.95 36.44 12.63
CA ILE A 21 34.77 34.98 12.46
C ILE A 21 33.44 34.50 13.05
N SER A 22 33.04 35.02 14.23
CA SER A 22 31.75 34.69 14.84
C SER A 22 30.57 35.24 14.02
N PHE A 23 30.70 36.40 13.40
CA PHE A 23 29.67 36.98 12.53
C PHE A 23 29.53 36.21 11.21
N VAL A 24 30.65 35.73 10.64
CA VAL A 24 30.65 34.86 9.44
C VAL A 24 30.07 33.46 9.73
N LEU A 25 30.32 32.91 10.93
CA LEU A 25 29.70 31.65 11.38
C LEU A 25 28.19 31.78 11.70
N LEU A 26 27.74 32.95 12.15
CA LEU A 26 26.31 33.23 12.37
C LEU A 26 25.55 33.44 11.05
N LEU A 27 26.22 33.96 10.01
CA LEU A 27 25.62 34.12 8.68
C LEU A 27 25.51 32.81 7.89
N SER A 28 26.35 31.80 8.17
CA SER A 28 26.25 30.46 7.57
C SER A 28 25.28 29.51 8.32
N ALA A 29 24.75 29.92 9.48
CA ALA A 29 23.73 29.18 10.23
C ALA A 29 22.30 29.44 9.72
N CYS A 30 22.11 30.38 8.79
CA CYS A 30 20.86 30.51 8.04
C CYS A 30 20.81 29.42 6.95
N SER A 31 20.45 28.20 7.37
CA SER A 31 19.99 27.14 6.46
C SER A 31 18.73 27.63 5.76
N SER A 32 18.90 28.36 4.65
CA SER A 32 17.86 28.70 3.71
C SER A 32 17.10 27.43 3.32
N SER A 33 15.77 27.48 3.42
CA SER A 33 14.86 26.50 2.80
C SER A 33 15.38 26.17 1.38
N GLU A 34 15.69 24.90 1.11
CA GLU A 34 16.18 24.35 -0.17
C GLU A 34 15.16 24.47 -1.33
N LYS A 35 14.36 25.54 -1.37
CA LYS A 35 13.41 25.75 -2.45
C LYS A 35 14.10 26.53 -3.55
N SER A 36 14.56 25.83 -4.59
CA SER A 36 15.07 26.47 -5.81
C SER A 36 14.01 27.44 -6.37
N VAL A 37 14.44 28.59 -6.87
CA VAL A 37 13.57 29.62 -7.46
C VAL A 37 12.79 29.07 -8.67
N THR A 38 13.28 27.99 -9.30
CA THR A 38 12.65 27.32 -10.45
C THR A 38 11.92 26.02 -10.06
N ALA A 39 11.87 25.66 -8.77
CA ALA A 39 11.32 24.38 -8.32
C ALA A 39 9.84 24.20 -8.71
N GLU A 40 9.06 25.27 -8.81
CA GLU A 40 7.65 25.22 -9.23
C GLU A 40 7.47 25.25 -10.76
N GLN A 41 8.51 25.59 -11.52
CA GLN A 41 8.49 25.65 -12.98
C GLN A 41 8.85 24.30 -13.62
N ALA A 42 9.67 23.49 -12.96
CA ALA A 42 9.96 22.14 -13.41
C ALA A 42 8.74 21.22 -13.22
N THR A 43 8.54 20.24 -14.10
CA THR A 43 7.60 19.12 -13.90
C THR A 43 8.28 17.95 -13.17
N VAL A 44 9.60 17.81 -13.35
CA VAL A 44 10.43 16.73 -12.84
C VAL A 44 11.69 17.26 -12.14
N GLU A 45 12.12 16.60 -11.06
CA GLU A 45 13.41 16.79 -10.39
C GLU A 45 14.52 16.05 -11.16
N TYR A 46 15.10 16.70 -12.18
CA TYR A 46 16.13 16.11 -13.04
C TYR A 46 17.41 15.71 -12.28
N ASP A 47 17.73 16.36 -11.16
CA ASP A 47 18.82 15.99 -10.25
C ASP A 47 18.70 14.55 -9.73
N LEU A 48 17.46 14.10 -9.48
CA LEU A 48 17.19 12.73 -9.06
C LEU A 48 17.37 11.73 -10.21
N LEU A 49 17.14 12.15 -11.45
CA LEU A 49 17.38 11.31 -12.63
C LEU A 49 18.88 11.10 -12.91
N TYR A 50 19.73 12.09 -12.60
CA TYR A 50 21.19 11.95 -12.72
C TYR A 50 21.79 11.00 -11.68
N THR A 51 21.13 10.84 -10.54
CA THR A 51 21.55 9.94 -9.45
C THR A 51 20.82 8.60 -9.48
N LEU A 52 20.02 8.33 -10.53
CA LEU A 52 19.27 7.10 -10.68
C LEU A 52 20.24 5.91 -10.84
N PRO A 53 20.17 4.87 -9.98
CA PRO A 53 21.01 3.70 -10.12
C PRO A 53 20.68 2.92 -11.41
N GLU A 54 21.69 2.24 -11.95
CA GLU A 54 21.51 1.29 -13.05
C GLU A 54 20.77 0.03 -12.60
N GLU A 55 21.07 -0.44 -11.38
CA GLU A 55 20.36 -1.55 -10.75
C GLU A 55 18.91 -1.16 -10.44
N LYS A 56 17.99 -2.11 -10.67
CA LYS A 56 16.57 -1.89 -10.38
C LYS A 56 16.34 -1.82 -8.87
N ILE A 57 15.63 -0.79 -8.42
CA ILE A 57 15.19 -0.67 -7.04
C ILE A 57 14.26 -1.85 -6.72
N SER A 58 14.59 -2.60 -5.68
CA SER A 58 13.80 -3.76 -5.25
C SER A 58 12.49 -3.27 -4.62
N PHE A 59 11.35 -3.65 -5.20
CA PHE A 59 10.07 -3.33 -4.59
C PHE A 59 9.96 -3.93 -3.19
N LYS A 60 10.32 -5.21 -3.03
CA LYS A 60 10.17 -5.95 -1.78
C LYS A 60 11.11 -5.42 -0.69
N ASP A 61 12.35 -5.14 -1.02
CA ASP A 61 13.39 -4.83 -0.03
C ASP A 61 13.53 -3.33 0.24
N GLU A 62 13.17 -2.47 -0.72
CA GLU A 62 13.40 -1.03 -0.63
C GLU A 62 12.10 -0.22 -0.64
N VAL A 63 11.15 -0.52 -1.52
CA VAL A 63 9.92 0.29 -1.69
C VAL A 63 8.85 -0.09 -0.67
N GLN A 64 8.58 -1.38 -0.52
CA GLN A 64 7.53 -1.92 0.33
C GLN A 64 7.71 -1.48 1.80
N PRO A 65 8.91 -1.50 2.41
CA PRO A 65 9.09 -0.99 3.77
C PRO A 65 8.74 0.51 3.92
N ILE A 66 8.99 1.32 2.89
CA ILE A 66 8.62 2.74 2.88
C ILE A 66 7.09 2.87 2.80
N LEU A 67 6.45 2.15 1.87
CA LEU A 67 4.99 2.18 1.74
C LEU A 67 4.30 1.68 3.01
N GLU A 68 4.78 0.60 3.62
CA GLU A 68 4.26 0.04 4.87
C GLU A 68 4.34 1.04 6.02
N SER A 69 5.48 1.71 6.18
CA SER A 69 5.70 2.63 7.30
C SER A 69 5.06 4.01 7.11
N ARG A 70 4.85 4.46 5.86
CA ARG A 70 4.44 5.85 5.56
C ARG A 70 3.07 5.98 4.90
N CYS A 71 2.55 4.94 4.27
CA CYS A 71 1.39 5.05 3.40
C CYS A 71 0.26 4.06 3.76
N VAL A 72 0.59 2.81 4.07
CA VAL A 72 -0.36 1.71 4.28
C VAL A 72 -1.31 1.95 5.46
N VAL A 73 -0.93 2.75 6.46
CA VAL A 73 -1.83 3.13 7.56
C VAL A 73 -3.13 3.76 7.06
N CYS A 74 -3.04 4.59 6.01
CA CYS A 74 -4.17 5.22 5.34
C CYS A 74 -4.66 4.41 4.14
N HIS A 75 -3.75 3.77 3.39
CA HIS A 75 -4.03 3.07 2.14
C HIS A 75 -4.15 1.54 2.28
N GLY A 76 -4.49 1.06 3.48
CA GLY A 76 -4.47 -0.36 3.84
C GLY A 76 -5.82 -1.07 3.78
N CYS A 77 -6.93 -0.39 4.10
CA CYS A 77 -8.27 -1.01 4.23
C CYS A 77 -9.30 -0.34 3.30
N TYR A 78 -10.57 -0.75 3.35
CA TYR A 78 -11.63 -0.23 2.48
C TYR A 78 -11.98 1.25 2.74
N ASP A 79 -11.50 1.78 3.86
CA ASP A 79 -11.50 3.21 4.23
C ASP A 79 -10.43 4.03 3.47
N ALA A 80 -9.59 3.37 2.65
CA ALA A 80 -8.52 4.04 1.95
C ALA A 80 -9.04 5.22 1.09
N PRO A 81 -8.42 6.41 1.22
CA PRO A 81 -8.74 7.54 0.36
C PRO A 81 -8.71 7.14 -1.11
N CYS A 82 -9.75 7.52 -1.84
CA CYS A 82 -9.90 7.19 -3.26
C CYS A 82 -9.79 5.69 -3.59
N GLN A 83 -10.09 4.80 -2.63
CA GLN A 83 -9.91 3.34 -2.77
C GLN A 83 -8.48 2.89 -3.13
N LEU A 84 -7.49 3.79 -3.09
CA LEU A 84 -6.12 3.49 -3.50
C LEU A 84 -5.49 2.58 -2.46
N LYS A 85 -5.02 1.41 -2.89
CA LYS A 85 -4.38 0.42 -2.02
C LYS A 85 -2.90 0.36 -2.32
N LEU A 86 -2.08 0.56 -1.30
CA LEU A 86 -0.61 0.55 -1.44
C LEU A 86 0.02 -0.68 -0.75
N THR A 87 -0.81 -1.68 -0.42
CA THR A 87 -0.39 -2.91 0.27
C THR A 87 0.18 -3.97 -0.66
N SER A 88 0.03 -3.84 -1.98
CA SER A 88 0.48 -4.84 -2.94
C SER A 88 0.71 -4.23 -4.32
N PRO A 89 1.54 -4.84 -5.18
CA PRO A 89 1.67 -4.47 -6.58
C PRO A 89 0.33 -4.31 -7.31
N GLU A 90 -0.54 -5.31 -7.19
CA GLU A 90 -1.89 -5.30 -7.78
C GLU A 90 -2.73 -4.12 -7.28
N GLY A 91 -2.63 -3.76 -6.00
CA GLY A 91 -3.29 -2.59 -5.44
C GLY A 91 -2.84 -1.28 -6.06
N ILE A 92 -1.54 -1.16 -6.35
CA ILE A 92 -0.93 0.02 -6.97
C ILE A 92 -1.33 0.10 -8.45
N HIS A 93 -1.24 -1.02 -9.19
CA HIS A 93 -1.66 -1.10 -10.60
C HIS A 93 -3.15 -0.85 -10.79
N ARG A 94 -3.99 -1.35 -9.88
CA ARG A 94 -5.42 -1.03 -9.86
C ARG A 94 -5.63 0.48 -9.85
N GLY A 95 -4.88 1.23 -9.04
CA GLY A 95 -4.94 2.68 -8.95
C GLY A 95 -6.08 3.19 -8.07
N ALA A 96 -6.60 4.38 -8.39
CA ALA A 96 -7.55 5.12 -7.56
C ALA A 96 -8.94 5.24 -8.20
N ASN A 97 -9.97 5.35 -7.38
CA ASN A 97 -11.36 5.53 -7.78
C ASN A 97 -12.07 6.52 -6.84
N LYS A 98 -12.78 7.50 -7.41
CA LYS A 98 -13.48 8.55 -6.64
C LYS A 98 -14.70 8.04 -5.88
N LYS A 99 -15.20 6.86 -6.22
CA LYS A 99 -16.42 6.29 -5.63
C LYS A 99 -16.19 5.97 -4.15
N LYS A 100 -17.02 6.53 -3.27
CA LYS A 100 -16.99 6.21 -1.83
C LYS A 100 -17.40 4.75 -1.61
N VAL A 101 -16.65 3.98 -0.82
CA VAL A 101 -17.04 2.61 -0.46
C VAL A 101 -18.12 2.62 0.61
N TYR A 102 -17.87 3.34 1.70
CA TYR A 102 -18.84 3.59 2.75
C TYR A 102 -19.68 4.82 2.38
N ASN A 103 -20.89 4.58 1.87
CA ASN A 103 -21.85 5.63 1.57
C ASN A 103 -23.21 5.29 2.20
N ALA A 104 -23.57 6.02 3.26
CA ALA A 104 -24.81 5.81 4.02
C ALA A 104 -26.09 6.17 3.23
N GLU A 105 -25.97 6.92 2.14
CA GLU A 105 -27.10 7.34 1.30
C GLU A 105 -27.54 6.26 0.31
N ARG A 106 -26.83 5.12 0.24
CA ARG A 106 -27.14 4.05 -0.71
C ARG A 106 -28.35 3.23 -0.27
N PHE A 107 -29.38 3.22 -1.13
CA PHE A 107 -30.53 2.33 -0.99
C PHE A 107 -30.26 0.89 -1.46
N THR A 108 -29.26 0.69 -2.31
CA THR A 108 -28.90 -0.62 -2.85
C THR A 108 -27.43 -0.95 -2.61
N ALA A 109 -27.13 -2.26 -2.63
CA ALA A 109 -25.77 -2.73 -2.53
C ALA A 109 -24.96 -2.26 -3.73
N ASP A 110 -23.70 -1.92 -3.48
CA ASP A 110 -22.76 -1.57 -4.53
C ASP A 110 -21.95 -2.77 -5.02
N GLU A 111 -21.43 -2.67 -6.24
CA GLU A 111 -20.53 -3.67 -6.82
C GLU A 111 -19.19 -3.70 -6.08
N PRO A 112 -18.74 -4.88 -5.59
CA PRO A 112 -17.47 -5.01 -4.89
C PRO A 112 -16.23 -4.74 -5.76
N THR A 113 -15.18 -4.24 -5.10
CA THR A 113 -13.87 -3.90 -5.69
C THR A 113 -12.73 -4.45 -4.82
N ARG A 114 -12.82 -5.71 -4.40
CA ARG A 114 -11.82 -6.42 -3.58
C ARG A 114 -10.69 -6.91 -4.49
N LEU A 115 -9.45 -6.62 -4.08
CA LEU A 115 -8.25 -7.09 -4.79
C LEU A 115 -8.21 -8.62 -4.85
N PHE A 116 -7.74 -9.16 -5.98
CA PHE A 116 -7.60 -10.59 -6.24
C PHE A 116 -8.91 -11.39 -6.17
N ILE A 117 -10.06 -10.74 -6.33
CA ILE A 117 -11.39 -11.37 -6.28
C ILE A 117 -12.27 -10.78 -7.37
N ASP A 118 -12.49 -9.47 -7.35
CA ASP A 118 -13.51 -8.85 -8.20
C ASP A 118 -12.98 -8.43 -9.59
N ALA A 119 -11.66 -8.43 -9.77
CA ALA A 119 -10.92 -8.32 -11.03
C ALA A 119 -9.51 -8.88 -10.83
N MET A 120 -8.92 -9.37 -11.92
CA MET A 120 -7.63 -10.07 -11.99
C MET A 120 -6.62 -9.38 -12.92
N THR A 121 -7.05 -8.36 -13.68
CA THR A 121 -6.17 -7.61 -14.58
C THR A 121 -6.35 -6.09 -14.44
N THR A 122 -5.32 -5.34 -14.83
CA THR A 122 -5.36 -3.87 -14.88
C THR A 122 -6.52 -3.38 -15.76
N GLU A 123 -6.74 -3.99 -16.91
CA GLU A 123 -7.81 -3.63 -17.85
C GLU A 123 -9.20 -3.77 -17.22
N GLU A 124 -9.44 -4.86 -16.48
CA GLU A 124 -10.70 -5.06 -15.74
C GLU A 124 -10.90 -3.97 -14.68
N TRP A 125 -9.84 -3.52 -14.01
CA TRP A 125 -9.91 -2.39 -13.09
C TRP A 125 -10.24 -1.07 -13.78
N ARG A 126 -9.70 -0.83 -14.98
CA ARG A 126 -10.04 0.36 -15.80
C ARG A 126 -11.53 0.34 -16.19
N GLN A 127 -12.08 -0.83 -16.55
CA GLN A 127 -13.51 -1.00 -16.83
C GLN A 127 -14.39 -0.72 -15.59
N LYS A 128 -13.89 -1.00 -14.39
CA LYS A 128 -14.53 -0.63 -13.11
C LYS A 128 -14.32 0.83 -12.71
N GLY A 129 -13.77 1.65 -13.60
CA GLY A 129 -13.60 3.10 -13.41
C GLY A 129 -12.43 3.50 -12.54
N PHE A 130 -11.51 2.58 -12.23
CA PHE A 130 -10.25 2.95 -11.60
C PHE A 130 -9.35 3.67 -12.61
N LYS A 131 -8.56 4.61 -12.10
CA LYS A 131 -7.60 5.40 -12.86
C LYS A 131 -6.20 5.11 -12.33
N THR A 132 -5.24 4.96 -13.24
CA THR A 132 -3.84 4.70 -12.88
C THR A 132 -3.27 5.83 -12.02
N VAL A 133 -2.34 5.46 -11.14
CA VAL A 133 -1.48 6.39 -10.39
C VAL A 133 -0.03 6.34 -10.85
N LEU A 134 0.28 5.44 -11.78
CA LEU A 134 1.57 5.22 -12.43
C LEU A 134 1.49 5.58 -13.91
N ASN A 135 2.64 5.71 -14.57
CA ASN A 135 2.68 5.81 -16.03
C ASN A 135 2.32 4.45 -16.67
N GLU A 136 1.30 4.42 -17.53
CA GLU A 136 0.91 3.26 -18.35
C GLU A 136 1.21 3.48 -19.85
N GLY A 137 1.75 4.65 -20.21
CA GLY A 137 2.18 4.96 -21.58
C GLY A 137 3.59 4.46 -21.88
N GLU A 138 4.20 5.05 -22.91
CA GLU A 138 5.55 4.68 -23.33
C GLU A 138 6.59 4.87 -22.20
N PRO A 139 7.31 3.81 -21.81
CA PRO A 139 8.20 3.86 -20.67
C PRO A 139 9.46 4.68 -20.99
N ASN A 140 9.65 5.76 -20.24
CA ASN A 140 10.86 6.58 -20.25
C ASN A 140 11.06 7.16 -18.86
N LYS A 141 12.30 7.26 -18.37
CA LYS A 141 12.62 7.78 -17.03
C LYS A 141 11.92 9.10 -16.69
N VAL A 142 11.84 10.03 -17.64
CA VAL A 142 11.16 11.32 -17.46
C VAL A 142 9.65 11.15 -17.47
N ARG A 143 9.09 10.48 -18.49
CA ARG A 143 7.64 10.25 -18.61
C ARG A 143 7.06 9.44 -17.47
N ASN A 144 7.82 8.48 -16.95
CA ASN A 144 7.44 7.69 -15.79
C ASN A 144 7.16 8.56 -14.56
N LEU A 145 7.85 9.70 -14.43
CA LEU A 145 7.59 10.69 -13.39
C LEU A 145 6.50 11.67 -13.80
N GLU A 146 6.58 12.24 -15.02
CA GLU A 146 5.59 13.21 -15.50
C GLU A 146 4.18 12.64 -15.52
N ASP A 147 4.01 11.39 -15.91
CA ASP A 147 2.71 10.73 -16.08
C ASP A 147 2.31 9.90 -14.85
N SER A 148 3.00 10.07 -13.73
CA SER A 148 2.66 9.42 -12.45
C SER A 148 2.00 10.40 -11.47
N VAL A 149 0.72 10.20 -11.20
CA VAL A 149 0.02 10.91 -10.11
C VAL A 149 0.69 10.65 -8.76
N MET A 150 1.22 9.44 -8.55
CA MET A 150 1.96 9.10 -7.32
C MET A 150 3.20 9.99 -7.16
N TYR A 151 4.04 10.10 -8.19
CA TYR A 151 5.19 11.02 -8.18
C TYR A 151 4.75 12.46 -7.91
N ARG A 152 3.76 12.94 -8.66
CA ARG A 152 3.28 14.31 -8.55
C ARG A 152 2.75 14.63 -7.14
N MET A 153 2.06 13.70 -6.48
CA MET A 153 1.63 13.84 -5.08
C MET A 153 2.81 13.91 -4.10
N LEU A 154 3.83 13.07 -4.28
CA LEU A 154 5.03 13.07 -3.43
C LEU A 154 5.82 14.38 -3.61
N ARG A 155 5.95 14.85 -4.86
CA ARG A 155 6.62 16.11 -5.17
C ARG A 155 5.85 17.31 -4.65
N GLN A 156 4.52 17.31 -4.75
CA GLN A 156 3.68 18.37 -4.19
C GLN A 156 3.95 18.56 -2.70
N LYS A 157 4.15 17.47 -1.95
CA LYS A 157 4.51 17.52 -0.53
C LYS A 157 5.85 18.21 -0.30
N ARG A 158 6.86 17.89 -1.11
CA ARG A 158 8.19 18.51 -1.07
C ARG A 158 8.17 20.00 -1.42
N LEU A 159 7.33 20.43 -2.36
CA LEU A 159 7.21 21.83 -2.75
C LEU A 159 6.50 22.69 -1.69
N TYR A 160 5.60 22.07 -0.93
CA TYR A 160 4.79 22.71 0.13
C TYR A 160 4.89 21.91 1.43
N PRO A 161 6.09 21.84 2.05
CA PRO A 161 6.33 21.03 3.22
C PRO A 161 5.52 21.54 4.41
N GLN A 162 5.13 20.64 5.29
CA GLN A 162 4.49 21.04 6.55
C GLN A 162 5.51 21.32 7.64
N ALA A 163 5.08 22.07 8.67
CA ALA A 163 5.89 22.29 9.85
C ALA A 163 6.31 20.96 10.50
N ARG A 164 7.60 20.86 10.88
CA ARG A 164 8.16 19.66 11.52
C ARG A 164 7.84 19.57 13.02
N THR A 165 7.44 20.68 13.62
CA THR A 165 7.19 20.82 15.06
C THR A 165 5.95 21.66 15.30
N GLY A 166 5.29 21.44 16.43
CA GLY A 166 4.05 22.13 16.79
C GLY A 166 2.80 21.40 16.28
N MET A 167 1.64 22.01 16.53
CA MET A 167 0.36 21.49 16.07
C MET A 167 0.20 21.69 14.56
N LEU A 168 -0.55 20.79 13.93
CA LEU A 168 -0.95 20.94 12.54
C LEU A 168 -1.83 22.20 12.41
N SER A 169 -1.57 23.00 11.38
CA SER A 169 -2.37 24.20 11.10
C SER A 169 -3.81 23.85 10.72
N ASP A 170 -4.76 24.72 11.07
CA ASP A 170 -6.18 24.62 10.72
C ASP A 170 -6.47 24.64 9.21
N GLU A 171 -5.45 24.91 8.37
CA GLU A 171 -5.53 24.78 6.92
C GLU A 171 -5.64 23.32 6.44
N PHE A 172 -5.35 22.34 7.31
CA PHE A 172 -5.49 20.92 7.00
C PHE A 172 -6.83 20.38 7.48
N ASP A 173 -7.65 19.91 6.54
CA ASP A 173 -8.89 19.19 6.85
C ASP A 173 -8.60 17.71 7.17
N VAL A 174 -8.62 17.41 8.46
CA VAL A 174 -8.46 16.06 9.02
C VAL A 174 -9.79 15.49 9.55
N SER A 175 -10.92 16.09 9.18
CA SER A 175 -12.24 15.56 9.52
C SER A 175 -12.46 14.16 8.91
N ILE A 176 -13.27 13.35 9.58
CA ILE A 176 -13.53 11.96 9.19
C ILE A 176 -14.32 11.89 7.88
N ASP A 177 -15.20 12.86 7.64
CA ASP A 177 -16.13 12.94 6.52
C ASP A 177 -15.69 13.89 5.40
N ARG A 178 -14.42 14.36 5.44
CA ARG A 178 -13.87 15.26 4.43
C ARG A 178 -14.15 14.80 3.01
N ALA A 179 -14.37 15.77 2.12
CA ALA A 179 -14.51 15.50 0.69
C ALA A 179 -13.21 14.88 0.15
N GLN A 180 -13.32 13.69 -0.44
CA GLN A 180 -12.20 13.01 -1.07
C GLN A 180 -11.85 13.72 -2.38
N SER A 181 -10.59 14.12 -2.54
CA SER A 181 -10.07 14.69 -3.78
C SER A 181 -9.08 13.72 -4.40
N CYS A 182 -9.45 13.19 -5.56
CA CYS A 182 -8.81 12.05 -6.20
C CYS A 182 -8.45 12.42 -7.65
N PRO A 183 -7.52 13.38 -7.86
CA PRO A 183 -7.23 13.88 -9.20
C PRO A 183 -6.69 12.76 -10.09
N THR A 184 -7.15 12.73 -11.34
CA THR A 184 -6.45 12.01 -12.41
C THR A 184 -5.21 12.78 -12.85
N LEU A 185 -4.41 12.20 -13.74
CA LEU A 185 -3.24 12.88 -14.31
C LEU A 185 -3.63 14.22 -14.96
N GLU A 186 -4.71 14.23 -15.74
CA GLU A 186 -5.22 15.41 -16.45
C GLU A 186 -5.77 16.48 -15.50
N GLU A 187 -6.27 16.07 -14.33
CA GLU A 187 -6.82 16.98 -13.32
C GLU A 187 -5.76 17.49 -12.33
N PHE A 188 -4.56 16.90 -12.34
CA PHE A 188 -3.58 17.09 -11.28
C PHE A 188 -3.13 18.54 -11.14
N ASP A 189 -2.84 19.24 -12.23
CA ASP A 189 -2.29 20.60 -12.16
C ASP A 189 -3.31 21.58 -11.56
N LYS A 190 -4.59 21.41 -11.92
CA LYS A 190 -5.70 22.16 -11.32
C LYS A 190 -5.86 21.82 -9.83
N TYR A 191 -5.71 20.54 -9.48
CA TYR A 191 -5.73 20.11 -8.08
C TYR A 191 -4.58 20.74 -7.29
N ALA A 192 -3.35 20.68 -7.77
CA ALA A 192 -2.16 21.19 -7.11
C ALA A 192 -2.24 22.71 -6.88
N ALA A 193 -2.74 23.46 -7.87
CA ALA A 193 -2.96 24.90 -7.74
C ALA A 193 -4.02 25.24 -6.69
N LYS A 194 -5.11 24.46 -6.60
CA LYS A 194 -6.19 24.67 -5.63
C LYS A 194 -5.85 24.16 -4.23
N HIS A 195 -5.02 23.13 -4.13
CA HIS A 195 -4.65 22.46 -2.89
C HIS A 195 -3.11 22.36 -2.74
N PRO A 196 -2.39 23.48 -2.57
CA PRO A 196 -0.93 23.44 -2.49
C PRO A 196 -0.39 22.48 -1.42
N LYS A 197 -1.03 22.44 -0.25
CA LYS A 197 -0.67 21.55 0.87
C LYS A 197 -1.26 20.12 0.76
N GLY A 198 -1.85 19.77 -0.38
CA GLY A 198 -2.51 18.49 -0.64
C GLY A 198 -1.58 17.30 -0.94
N GLY A 199 -0.26 17.53 -0.97
CA GLY A 199 0.72 16.47 -1.25
C GLY A 199 0.73 15.34 -0.22
N MET A 200 1.24 14.18 -0.63
CA MET A 200 1.30 12.98 0.20
C MET A 200 2.72 12.77 0.78
N PRO A 201 2.85 12.31 2.04
CA PRO A 201 1.78 11.99 2.99
C PRO A 201 1.00 13.22 3.50
N TYR A 202 -0.33 13.20 3.34
CA TYR A 202 -1.19 14.33 3.70
C TYR A 202 -1.27 14.51 5.22
N ALA A 203 -1.19 15.77 5.68
CA ALA A 203 -1.19 16.14 7.11
C ALA A 203 -0.09 15.49 7.97
N MET A 204 0.91 14.85 7.34
CA MET A 204 2.04 14.18 8.00
C MET A 204 3.36 14.80 7.54
N PRO A 205 4.44 14.75 8.36
CA PRO A 205 5.74 15.30 7.95
C PRO A 205 6.22 14.71 6.62
N ASP A 206 7.08 15.46 5.93
CA ASP A 206 7.73 14.99 4.71
C ASP A 206 8.45 13.67 4.93
N LEU A 207 8.52 12.87 3.85
CA LEU A 207 9.38 11.70 3.81
C LEU A 207 10.84 12.10 4.05
N TYR A 208 11.62 11.22 4.69
CA TYR A 208 13.06 11.39 4.71
C TYR A 208 13.60 11.43 3.28
N ARG A 209 14.67 12.19 3.04
CA ARG A 209 15.21 12.37 1.69
C ARG A 209 15.55 11.02 1.04
N LYS A 210 16.09 10.07 1.81
CA LYS A 210 16.35 8.70 1.33
C LYS A 210 15.08 8.02 0.84
N ASP A 211 14.04 7.96 1.68
CA ASP A 211 12.76 7.32 1.34
C ASP A 211 12.13 7.95 0.09
N TYR A 212 12.14 9.29 0.03
CA TYR A 212 11.66 10.04 -1.12
C TYR A 212 12.43 9.67 -2.39
N THR A 213 13.77 9.71 -2.34
CA THR A 213 14.64 9.37 -3.48
C THR A 213 14.43 7.93 -3.93
N THR A 214 14.34 6.96 -3.03
CA THR A 214 14.05 5.55 -3.36
C THR A 214 12.72 5.42 -4.12
N LEU A 215 11.65 6.07 -3.64
CA LEU A 215 10.36 6.04 -4.34
C LEU A 215 10.42 6.71 -5.71
N VAL A 216 11.06 7.88 -5.83
CA VAL A 216 11.22 8.57 -7.13
C VAL A 216 12.06 7.74 -8.10
N HIS A 217 13.15 7.13 -7.64
CA HIS A 217 13.98 6.27 -8.46
C HIS A 217 13.24 5.03 -8.95
N TRP A 218 12.50 4.38 -8.06
CA TRP A 218 11.63 3.26 -8.42
C TRP A 218 10.57 3.66 -9.45
N LEU A 219 9.89 4.80 -9.25
CA LEU A 219 8.92 5.33 -10.23
C LEU A 219 9.60 5.62 -11.57
N ALA A 220 10.75 6.29 -11.58
CA ALA A 220 11.52 6.60 -12.79
C ALA A 220 11.96 5.34 -13.55
N GLN A 221 12.24 4.24 -12.86
CA GLN A 221 12.55 2.94 -13.47
C GLN A 221 11.31 2.21 -14.04
N GLY A 222 10.13 2.82 -14.00
CA GLY A 222 8.89 2.23 -14.49
C GLY A 222 8.17 1.40 -13.44
N SER A 223 8.51 1.60 -12.16
CA SER A 223 7.87 0.93 -11.02
C SER A 223 7.92 -0.60 -11.11
N PRO A 224 9.11 -1.22 -11.29
CA PRO A 224 9.20 -2.68 -11.38
C PRO A 224 8.60 -3.33 -10.12
N MET A 225 7.74 -4.33 -10.35
CA MET A 225 7.03 -5.07 -9.31
C MET A 225 7.42 -6.55 -9.34
N PRO A 226 7.41 -7.24 -8.18
CA PRO A 226 7.64 -8.68 -8.14
C PRO A 226 6.38 -9.42 -8.59
N GLU A 227 6.58 -10.67 -9.02
CA GLU A 227 5.48 -11.61 -9.17
C GLU A 227 4.94 -12.05 -7.80
N ASP A 228 3.72 -12.56 -7.80
CA ASP A 228 3.08 -13.14 -6.63
C ASP A 228 3.91 -14.30 -6.06
N GLU A 229 4.03 -14.35 -4.74
CA GLU A 229 4.81 -15.41 -4.12
C GLU A 229 4.03 -16.74 -4.14
N LEU A 230 4.73 -17.83 -4.44
CA LEU A 230 4.17 -19.19 -4.39
C LEU A 230 4.13 -19.73 -2.96
N PRO A 231 3.22 -20.65 -2.63
CA PRO A 231 3.22 -21.36 -1.34
C PRO A 231 4.58 -22.00 -1.04
N SER A 232 5.00 -22.00 0.23
CA SER A 232 6.17 -22.75 0.66
C SER A 232 5.93 -24.25 0.55
N LYS A 233 6.99 -25.06 0.38
CA LYS A 233 6.87 -26.52 0.29
C LYS A 233 6.14 -27.16 1.49
N GLY A 234 6.31 -26.58 2.69
CA GLY A 234 5.61 -27.01 3.89
C GLY A 234 4.12 -26.72 3.81
N ALA A 235 3.75 -25.54 3.31
CA ALA A 235 2.36 -25.17 3.10
C ALA A 235 1.70 -25.94 1.95
N GLU A 236 2.39 -26.19 0.82
CA GLU A 236 1.84 -26.95 -0.32
C GLU A 236 1.26 -28.31 0.07
N LYS A 237 1.97 -29.05 0.95
CA LYS A 237 1.50 -30.33 1.48
C LYS A 237 0.21 -30.15 2.29
N GLN A 238 0.17 -29.16 3.17
CA GLN A 238 -0.98 -28.89 4.03
C GLN A 238 -2.17 -28.37 3.24
N ILE A 239 -1.96 -27.53 2.23
CA ILE A 239 -2.99 -27.08 1.28
C ILE A 239 -3.67 -28.28 0.66
N LYS A 240 -2.90 -29.25 0.15
CA LYS A 240 -3.48 -30.47 -0.45
C LYS A 240 -4.34 -31.27 0.54
N GLN A 241 -3.90 -31.38 1.80
CA GLN A 241 -4.66 -32.09 2.84
C GLN A 241 -5.96 -31.36 3.19
N TRP A 242 -5.87 -30.04 3.44
CA TRP A 242 -7.03 -29.21 3.77
C TRP A 242 -8.02 -29.07 2.62
N GLU A 243 -7.56 -28.90 1.39
CA GLU A 243 -8.43 -28.91 0.22
C GLU A 243 -9.09 -30.28 0.01
N GLY A 244 -8.41 -31.39 0.35
CA GLY A 244 -9.01 -32.72 0.36
C GLY A 244 -10.17 -32.83 1.36
N PHE A 245 -9.95 -32.39 2.59
CA PHE A 245 -10.98 -32.36 3.64
C PHE A 245 -12.16 -31.46 3.26
N LEU A 246 -11.89 -30.25 2.76
CA LEU A 246 -12.91 -29.27 2.42
C LEU A 246 -13.74 -29.64 1.18
N ASN A 247 -13.26 -30.55 0.34
CA ASN A 247 -13.94 -30.94 -0.90
C ASN A 247 -14.44 -32.40 -0.88
N GLY A 248 -14.81 -32.91 0.30
CA GLY A 248 -15.50 -34.19 0.45
C GLY A 248 -16.81 -34.29 -0.35
N SER A 249 -17.22 -35.51 -0.68
CA SER A 249 -18.31 -35.77 -1.64
C SER A 249 -19.68 -35.94 -0.98
N SER A 250 -19.73 -36.27 0.31
CA SER A 250 -20.98 -36.46 1.05
C SER A 250 -21.71 -35.13 1.31
N ASN A 251 -23.03 -35.17 1.48
CA ASN A 251 -23.82 -33.98 1.80
C ASN A 251 -23.40 -33.37 3.15
N LYS A 252 -23.01 -34.21 4.12
CA LYS A 252 -22.48 -33.78 5.41
C LYS A 252 -21.19 -32.97 5.24
N GLU A 253 -20.21 -33.49 4.49
CA GLU A 253 -18.95 -32.77 4.24
C GLU A 253 -19.20 -31.45 3.50
N LYS A 254 -20.07 -31.44 2.48
CA LYS A 254 -20.41 -30.20 1.75
C LYS A 254 -21.03 -29.13 2.65
N LEU A 255 -21.93 -29.52 3.55
CA LEU A 255 -22.55 -28.62 4.54
C LEU A 255 -21.48 -28.04 5.48
N VAL A 256 -20.57 -28.88 5.98
CA VAL A 256 -19.51 -28.46 6.90
C VAL A 256 -18.53 -27.53 6.21
N SER A 257 -18.07 -27.85 5.00
CA SER A 257 -17.15 -26.98 4.25
C SER A 257 -17.78 -25.63 3.92
N ARG A 258 -19.08 -25.61 3.59
CA ARG A 258 -19.84 -24.37 3.44
C ARG A 258 -19.84 -23.56 4.73
N TYR A 259 -20.17 -24.20 5.86
CA TYR A 259 -20.14 -23.55 7.17
C TYR A 259 -18.75 -22.98 7.47
N LEU A 260 -17.69 -23.75 7.30
CA LEU A 260 -16.32 -23.30 7.54
C LEU A 260 -15.93 -22.12 6.65
N TYR A 261 -16.27 -22.16 5.35
CA TYR A 261 -16.05 -21.03 4.45
C TYR A 261 -16.80 -19.78 4.90
N GLU A 262 -18.09 -19.90 5.23
CA GLU A 262 -18.91 -18.77 5.65
C GLU A 262 -18.40 -18.09 6.93
N HIS A 263 -17.66 -18.82 7.78
CA HIS A 263 -17.08 -18.28 9.02
C HIS A 263 -15.62 -17.86 8.86
N LEU A 264 -14.84 -18.48 7.97
CA LEU A 264 -13.40 -18.24 7.80
C LEU A 264 -13.04 -17.38 6.59
N PHE A 265 -13.99 -16.98 5.73
CA PHE A 265 -13.71 -16.23 4.48
C PHE A 265 -12.93 -14.92 4.67
N HIS A 266 -13.02 -14.31 5.86
CA HIS A 266 -12.38 -13.05 6.21
C HIS A 266 -11.05 -13.21 6.97
N ALA A 267 -10.74 -14.44 7.40
CA ALA A 267 -9.55 -14.73 8.19
C ALA A 267 -8.31 -14.85 7.29
N HIS A 268 -7.15 -14.54 7.87
CA HIS A 268 -5.85 -14.93 7.35
C HIS A 268 -5.51 -16.29 7.95
N LEU A 269 -5.48 -17.31 7.09
CA LEU A 269 -5.24 -18.69 7.49
C LEU A 269 -3.73 -18.93 7.53
N HIS A 270 -3.23 -19.47 8.63
CA HIS A 270 -1.81 -19.80 8.81
C HIS A 270 -1.68 -21.30 9.03
N PHE A 271 -0.65 -21.94 8.48
CA PHE A 271 -0.43 -23.36 8.69
C PHE A 271 0.55 -23.59 9.84
N ASP A 272 0.22 -24.52 10.74
CA ASP A 272 1.13 -24.91 11.81
C ASP A 272 2.46 -25.41 11.23
N GLY A 273 3.57 -24.95 11.81
CA GLY A 273 4.92 -25.26 11.35
C GLY A 273 5.39 -24.55 10.07
N THR A 274 4.63 -23.62 9.48
CA THR A 274 5.12 -22.75 8.37
C THR A 274 5.62 -21.41 8.88
N ASP A 275 6.25 -20.61 7.99
CA ASP A 275 6.75 -19.28 8.35
C ASP A 275 5.64 -18.40 8.97
N ASN A 276 6.00 -17.61 9.98
CA ASN A 276 5.07 -16.78 10.74
C ASN A 276 4.43 -15.64 9.91
N ARG A 277 4.95 -15.35 8.71
CA ARG A 277 4.43 -14.32 7.80
C ARG A 277 3.83 -14.89 6.52
N GLU A 278 3.58 -16.20 6.49
CA GLU A 278 2.95 -16.90 5.37
C GLU A 278 1.47 -17.17 5.68
N PHE A 279 0.58 -16.47 4.96
CA PHE A 279 -0.87 -16.55 5.19
C PHE A 279 -1.63 -16.92 3.92
N TYR A 280 -2.85 -17.41 4.11
CA TYR A 280 -3.73 -17.91 3.07
C TYR A 280 -5.14 -17.36 3.24
N ARG A 281 -5.93 -17.39 2.16
CA ARG A 281 -7.37 -17.14 2.17
C ARG A 281 -8.09 -18.37 1.66
N LEU A 282 -9.23 -18.67 2.27
CA LEU A 282 -10.15 -19.67 1.76
C LEU A 282 -11.11 -19.02 0.77
N VAL A 283 -11.13 -19.53 -0.46
CA VAL A 283 -11.98 -19.02 -1.55
C VAL A 283 -12.83 -20.14 -2.14
N ARG A 284 -13.92 -19.76 -2.81
CA ARG A 284 -14.67 -20.66 -3.68
C ARG A 284 -14.15 -20.53 -5.10
N SER A 285 -14.01 -21.66 -5.79
CA SER A 285 -13.46 -21.76 -7.14
C SER A 285 -14.36 -22.61 -8.03
N THR A 286 -14.43 -22.28 -9.32
CA THR A 286 -15.03 -23.15 -10.35
C THR A 286 -14.14 -24.35 -10.68
N THR A 287 -12.83 -24.25 -10.40
CA THR A 287 -11.83 -25.30 -10.71
C THR A 287 -11.39 -26.11 -9.48
N PRO A 288 -11.20 -27.44 -9.65
CA PRO A 288 -10.78 -28.35 -8.57
C PRO A 288 -9.31 -28.19 -8.16
N PRO A 289 -8.92 -28.74 -6.99
CA PRO A 289 -7.51 -28.89 -6.59
C PRO A 289 -6.65 -29.49 -7.71
N GLY A 290 -5.43 -28.95 -7.88
CA GLY A 290 -4.52 -29.33 -8.97
C GLY A 290 -4.70 -28.55 -10.27
N LYS A 291 -5.73 -27.70 -10.39
CA LYS A 291 -5.88 -26.72 -11.47
C LYS A 291 -5.70 -25.27 -10.95
N PRO A 292 -5.31 -24.32 -11.83
CA PRO A 292 -5.31 -22.89 -11.49
C PRO A 292 -6.65 -22.46 -10.89
N VAL A 293 -6.61 -21.64 -9.84
CA VAL A 293 -7.80 -21.22 -9.10
C VAL A 293 -8.57 -20.19 -9.92
N GLU A 294 -9.88 -20.42 -10.11
CA GLU A 294 -10.80 -19.50 -10.77
C GLU A 294 -11.86 -19.08 -9.75
N ILE A 295 -11.64 -17.93 -9.10
CA ILE A 295 -12.42 -17.49 -7.95
C ILE A 295 -13.86 -17.16 -8.36
N ILE A 296 -14.84 -17.57 -7.53
CA ILE A 296 -16.24 -17.18 -7.64
C ILE A 296 -16.48 -15.94 -6.74
N PRO A 297 -16.65 -14.73 -7.32
CA PRO A 297 -16.57 -13.47 -6.57
C PRO A 297 -17.92 -13.05 -5.97
N THR A 298 -18.61 -13.95 -5.27
CA THR A 298 -19.87 -13.58 -4.61
C THR A 298 -19.68 -12.44 -3.61
N ARG A 299 -20.67 -11.55 -3.51
CA ARG A 299 -20.62 -10.40 -2.59
C ARG A 299 -20.57 -10.82 -1.12
N ARG A 300 -21.41 -11.77 -0.71
CA ARG A 300 -21.41 -12.37 0.63
C ARG A 300 -21.03 -13.85 0.53
N PRO A 301 -20.36 -14.42 1.54
CA PRO A 301 -19.91 -15.80 1.48
C PRO A 301 -21.07 -16.80 1.35
N TYR A 302 -22.24 -16.47 1.89
CA TYR A 302 -23.44 -17.30 1.84
C TYR A 302 -24.33 -17.05 0.60
N ASN A 303 -23.95 -16.12 -0.29
CA ASN A 303 -24.68 -15.96 -1.55
C ASN A 303 -24.51 -17.20 -2.43
N ASP A 304 -25.55 -17.48 -3.22
CA ASP A 304 -25.57 -18.56 -4.21
C ASP A 304 -24.39 -18.40 -5.19
N PRO A 305 -23.49 -19.40 -5.28
CA PRO A 305 -22.37 -19.38 -6.22
C PRO A 305 -22.78 -19.69 -7.68
N ALA A 306 -24.06 -19.92 -7.97
CA ALA A 306 -24.59 -20.24 -9.29
C ALA A 306 -24.02 -21.54 -9.90
N GLY A 307 -23.64 -22.50 -9.07
CA GLY A 307 -23.09 -23.78 -9.51
C GLY A 307 -22.39 -24.56 -8.41
N SER A 308 -21.79 -25.68 -8.81
CA SER A 308 -20.89 -26.45 -7.93
C SER A 308 -19.60 -25.68 -7.70
N VAL A 309 -19.04 -25.80 -6.49
CA VAL A 309 -17.85 -25.05 -6.08
C VAL A 309 -16.79 -25.98 -5.51
N PHE A 310 -15.54 -25.55 -5.62
CA PHE A 310 -14.42 -26.11 -4.88
C PHE A 310 -13.90 -25.08 -3.88
N TYR A 311 -13.61 -25.52 -2.67
CA TYR A 311 -12.96 -24.71 -1.65
C TYR A 311 -11.44 -24.79 -1.83
N ARG A 312 -10.82 -23.63 -2.10
CA ARG A 312 -9.39 -23.54 -2.44
C ARG A 312 -8.66 -22.60 -1.49
N LEU A 313 -7.42 -22.92 -1.18
CA LEU A 313 -6.55 -22.11 -0.33
C LEU A 313 -5.55 -21.36 -1.20
N VAL A 314 -5.67 -20.03 -1.23
CA VAL A 314 -4.79 -19.15 -2.02
C VAL A 314 -3.89 -18.36 -1.11
N ARG A 315 -2.61 -18.22 -1.47
CA ARG A 315 -1.67 -17.42 -0.68
C ARG A 315 -2.16 -15.97 -0.63
N HIS A 316 -2.09 -15.37 0.56
CA HIS A 316 -2.34 -13.96 0.75
C HIS A 316 -1.16 -13.17 0.16
N GLN A 317 -1.47 -12.27 -0.77
CA GLN A 317 -0.49 -11.41 -1.42
C GLN A 317 -0.50 -10.02 -0.78
N GLY A 318 0.69 -9.44 -0.62
CA GLY A 318 0.88 -8.08 -0.10
C GLY A 318 1.09 -7.99 1.41
N SER A 319 1.23 -6.73 1.86
CA SER A 319 1.47 -6.34 3.23
C SER A 319 0.30 -6.67 4.15
N ILE A 320 0.63 -7.24 5.31
CA ILE A 320 -0.33 -7.49 6.38
C ILE A 320 -0.68 -6.17 7.10
N VAL A 321 -1.98 -5.89 7.20
CA VAL A 321 -2.48 -4.71 7.93
C VAL A 321 -3.25 -5.13 9.17
N ALA A 322 -2.89 -4.59 10.33
CA ALA A 322 -3.53 -4.92 11.60
C ALA A 322 -5.06 -4.74 11.58
N LYS A 323 -5.55 -3.76 10.80
CA LYS A 323 -6.99 -3.48 10.62
C LYS A 323 -7.81 -4.66 10.10
N THR A 324 -7.19 -5.60 9.39
CA THR A 324 -7.89 -6.74 8.75
C THR A 324 -7.22 -8.08 9.04
N HIS A 325 -6.25 -8.13 9.95
CA HIS A 325 -5.45 -9.33 10.19
C HIS A 325 -6.02 -10.17 11.34
N VAL A 326 -7.07 -10.93 11.03
CA VAL A 326 -7.61 -11.94 11.95
C VAL A 326 -6.99 -13.30 11.60
N VAL A 327 -6.05 -13.77 12.42
CA VAL A 327 -5.31 -15.01 12.15
C VAL A 327 -6.08 -16.23 12.63
N TYR A 328 -6.17 -17.24 11.79
CA TYR A 328 -6.71 -18.54 12.14
C TYR A 328 -5.76 -19.65 11.71
N GLU A 329 -5.17 -20.34 12.69
CA GLU A 329 -4.25 -21.44 12.43
C GLU A 329 -4.98 -22.67 11.85
N LEU A 330 -4.31 -23.42 10.98
CA LEU A 330 -4.74 -24.68 10.41
C LEU A 330 -3.69 -25.73 10.76
N SER A 331 -4.10 -26.83 11.38
CA SER A 331 -3.22 -27.91 11.82
C SER A 331 -3.91 -29.26 11.77
N ASP A 332 -3.14 -30.35 11.77
CA ASP A 332 -3.68 -31.72 11.80
C ASP A 332 -4.62 -31.93 13.00
N LYS A 333 -4.25 -31.40 14.17
CA LYS A 333 -5.09 -31.44 15.39
C LYS A 333 -6.43 -30.72 15.18
N ARG A 334 -6.42 -29.60 14.45
CA ARG A 334 -7.64 -28.84 14.17
C ARG A 334 -8.54 -29.56 13.16
N MET A 335 -7.94 -30.14 12.13
CA MET A 335 -8.67 -30.96 11.16
C MET A 335 -9.32 -32.16 11.85
N GLN A 336 -8.58 -32.88 12.70
CA GLN A 336 -9.13 -33.97 13.50
C GLN A 336 -10.28 -33.49 14.40
N ARG A 337 -10.13 -32.32 15.03
CA ARG A 337 -11.20 -31.76 15.85
C ARG A 337 -12.47 -31.46 15.04
N TYR A 338 -12.34 -30.97 13.80
CA TYR A 338 -13.49 -30.79 12.92
C TYR A 338 -14.12 -32.11 12.50
N GLN A 339 -13.30 -33.12 12.20
CA GLN A 339 -13.77 -34.47 11.90
C GLN A 339 -14.65 -35.02 13.05
N GLU A 340 -14.15 -34.98 14.29
CA GLU A 340 -14.88 -35.44 15.47
C GLU A 340 -16.21 -34.68 15.67
N LEU A 341 -16.15 -33.35 15.61
CA LEU A 341 -17.29 -32.49 15.94
C LEU A 341 -18.37 -32.50 14.87
N PHE A 342 -17.99 -32.57 13.60
CA PHE A 342 -18.92 -32.32 12.50
C PHE A 342 -19.11 -33.53 11.60
N ILE A 343 -18.15 -34.43 11.44
CA ILE A 343 -18.28 -35.54 10.49
C ILE A 343 -18.68 -36.83 11.20
N ASP A 344 -17.96 -37.18 12.27
CA ASP A 344 -18.14 -38.41 13.04
C ASP A 344 -19.37 -38.35 13.97
N THR A 345 -19.88 -37.14 14.26
CA THR A 345 -21.09 -36.96 15.06
C THR A 345 -22.31 -37.52 14.30
N GLU A 346 -23.15 -38.29 15.00
CA GLU A 346 -24.35 -38.91 14.42
C GLU A 346 -25.44 -37.87 14.15
N TYR A 347 -25.61 -37.55 12.88
CA TYR A 347 -26.73 -36.79 12.32
C TYR A 347 -26.79 -37.01 10.80
N GLU A 348 -27.97 -36.82 10.22
CA GLU A 348 -28.23 -37.01 8.80
C GLU A 348 -28.32 -35.68 8.07
N VAL A 349 -27.76 -35.63 6.85
CA VAL A 349 -27.91 -34.51 5.92
C VAL A 349 -28.43 -35.07 4.61
N THR A 350 -29.73 -34.93 4.39
CA THR A 350 -30.44 -35.56 3.26
C THR A 350 -30.15 -34.89 1.92
N SER A 351 -29.83 -33.59 1.91
CA SER A 351 -29.56 -32.80 0.71
C SER A 351 -28.54 -31.69 0.95
#